data_AF-A0A9E2E0Z4-F1
#
_entry.id   AF-A0A9E2E0Z4-F1
#
_cell.length_a   1.000
_cell.length_b   1.000
_cell.length_c   1.000
_cell.angle_alpha   90.00
_cell.angle_beta   90.00
_cell.angle_gamma   90.00
#
_symmetry.space_group_name_H-M   'P 1'
#
loop_
_entity.id
_entity.type
_entity.pdbx_description
1 polymer ?
#
loop_
_entity_poly.entity_id
_entity_poly.type
_entity_poly.pdbx_seq_one_letter_code
_entity_poly.pdbx_strand_id
1 'polypeptide(L)'
;DTDDDNEDEPEILKQAYIRDIDDADDLLNIGSGTSTQELTYIYKFKAGNTDIEWVEIEDEDFTGEKIIGDKNGNLEYKGMRINVDDDGDHFTILEEGDYDEDDDDKDGDYDEESDYEEEYSCDSDEVDSNDFCLDYENFADAADDFVRGQEIRFENVKEDMLINIKVQVENNTKINSAYCANLDTIEGCGEEFENEVKYETPDHDGRADARIISVCPYVLTRAGGDVFFHDVIDTGVDVSYCSPVKSSTGTGITKNPIKNPDLISSGSGDITEDDPSAFLSIPTHDVCQYSNSKYAVNTIEEYNNPLKNFSSTICEVRADVSENWQETHITSSIAANIERLARWGETLVGMTNISSGDYLYENAENADSGVYIRKGDITIDLSDPTSLAAAGPAAKTFVVIGGNLTIKKDIHAKNDALSGDIIDPSKVPSYAFIVIDGNIIIDNDVERIDGVLMAVSVDDATSGKIIPTGTPLETSNLLIINGSLFGDVYDLFKYRQGVGDPTKDEGSVTIKYDEKVLLNTPPGISDLVDVATTLVP
;
A
#
# COMPACT_ATOMS: atom_id res chain seq x y z
N ASP A 1 26.80 6.65 -31.69
CA ASP A 1 26.88 7.74 -32.68
C ASP A 1 25.46 8.09 -33.15
N THR A 2 24.56 8.27 -32.19
CA THR A 2 23.51 9.28 -32.25
C THR A 2 24.18 10.51 -31.64
N ASP A 3 24.28 11.58 -32.41
CA ASP A 3 24.90 12.83 -31.96
C ASP A 3 24.01 13.41 -30.84
N ASP A 4 24.49 13.35 -29.59
CA ASP A 4 23.91 14.02 -28.40
C ASP A 4 24.23 15.53 -28.45
N ASP A 5 23.94 16.18 -29.59
CA ASP A 5 24.18 17.62 -29.79
C ASP A 5 23.05 18.49 -29.17
N ASN A 6 22.18 17.92 -28.34
CA ASN A 6 21.06 18.61 -27.69
C ASN A 6 21.42 19.18 -26.30
N GLU A 7 22.64 18.98 -25.80
CA GLU A 7 23.09 19.55 -24.51
C GLU A 7 23.25 21.09 -24.54
N ASP A 8 23.01 21.73 -25.70
CA ASP A 8 23.28 23.15 -25.93
C ASP A 8 22.05 24.07 -25.72
N GLU A 9 20.83 23.53 -25.64
CA GLU A 9 19.59 24.34 -25.55
C GLU A 9 19.12 24.53 -24.09
N PRO A 10 18.45 25.64 -23.76
CA PRO A 10 17.85 25.82 -22.44
C PRO A 10 16.84 24.71 -22.13
N GLU A 11 16.81 24.22 -20.91
CA GLU A 11 15.88 23.16 -20.49
C GLU A 11 15.32 23.41 -19.10
N ILE A 12 14.08 22.96 -18.87
CA ILE A 12 13.48 22.91 -17.54
C ILE A 12 13.17 21.46 -17.19
N LEU A 13 13.47 21.09 -15.96
CA LEU A 13 13.07 19.82 -15.36
C LEU A 13 12.19 20.11 -14.15
N LYS A 14 11.18 19.27 -13.93
CA LYS A 14 10.29 19.34 -12.78
C LYS A 14 10.24 17.99 -12.09
N GLN A 15 10.41 17.98 -10.78
CA GLN A 15 10.42 16.76 -9.96
C GLN A 15 9.61 16.98 -8.70
N ALA A 16 9.08 15.90 -8.11
CA ALA A 16 8.37 15.95 -6.83
C ALA A 16 8.99 14.92 -5.86
N TYR A 17 9.10 15.26 -4.57
CA TYR A 17 9.59 14.32 -3.56
C TYR A 17 8.86 14.46 -2.21
N ILE A 18 8.88 13.39 -1.41
CA ILE A 18 8.45 13.39 0.00
C ILE A 18 9.71 13.47 0.84
N ARG A 19 9.69 14.34 1.85
CA ARG A 19 10.69 14.37 2.92
C ARG A 19 10.91 12.95 3.50
N ASP A 20 12.16 12.55 3.67
CA ASP A 20 12.62 11.20 4.11
C ASP A 20 12.81 10.13 2.99
N ILE A 21 12.68 10.48 1.71
CA ILE A 21 12.98 9.56 0.60
C ILE A 21 14.08 10.19 -0.28
N ASP A 22 15.31 9.67 -0.21
CA ASP A 22 16.51 10.16 -0.92
C ASP A 22 16.44 10.02 -2.47
N ASP A 23 15.32 9.53 -3.02
CA ASP A 23 15.15 9.27 -4.45
C ASP A 23 14.08 10.20 -5.04
N ALA A 24 14.50 11.12 -5.92
CA ALA A 24 13.62 11.98 -6.70
C ALA A 24 13.00 11.21 -7.88
N ASP A 25 11.72 10.87 -7.77
CA ASP A 25 10.94 10.21 -8.82
C ASP A 25 9.89 11.17 -9.42
N ASP A 26 9.60 11.03 -10.71
CA ASP A 26 8.54 11.82 -11.39
C ASP A 26 7.12 11.42 -10.96
N LEU A 27 7.00 10.36 -10.15
CA LEU A 27 5.76 9.80 -9.65
C LEU A 27 5.85 9.49 -8.16
N LEU A 28 5.04 10.17 -7.36
CA LEU A 28 5.10 10.09 -5.90
C LEU A 28 3.79 9.60 -5.30
N ASN A 29 3.85 8.63 -4.37
CA ASN A 29 2.66 8.09 -3.69
C ASN A 29 2.50 8.63 -2.27
N ILE A 30 1.48 9.46 -2.04
CA ILE A 30 1.18 10.05 -0.72
C ILE A 30 0.04 9.28 -0.05
N GLY A 31 0.38 8.45 0.94
CA GLY A 31 -0.55 7.59 1.65
C GLY A 31 -1.64 8.36 2.42
N SER A 32 -2.79 7.73 2.67
CA SER A 32 -3.99 8.41 3.15
C SER A 32 -4.12 8.57 4.68
N GLY A 33 -3.00 8.69 5.40
CA GLY A 33 -2.99 8.83 6.85
C GLY A 33 -3.51 10.19 7.35
N THR A 34 -3.81 10.30 8.65
CA THR A 34 -4.11 11.59 9.31
C THR A 34 -2.90 12.51 9.47
N SER A 35 -1.71 12.05 9.08
CA SER A 35 -0.49 12.86 9.02
C SER A 35 -0.53 13.75 7.79
N THR A 36 -0.50 15.06 8.01
CA THR A 36 -0.12 16.05 7.00
C THR A 36 1.25 15.64 6.45
N GLN A 37 1.30 15.27 5.18
CA GLN A 37 2.56 14.97 4.49
C GLN A 37 3.03 16.22 3.78
N GLU A 38 4.27 16.63 4.04
CA GLU A 38 4.94 17.70 3.32
C GLU A 38 5.60 17.13 2.06
N LEU A 39 5.45 17.88 0.98
CA LEU A 39 5.87 17.54 -0.36
C LEU A 39 6.64 18.72 -0.92
N THR A 40 7.66 18.45 -1.71
CA THR A 40 8.42 19.52 -2.36
C THR A 40 8.45 19.28 -3.87
N TYR A 41 8.05 20.30 -4.63
CA TYR A 41 8.29 20.39 -6.06
C TYR A 41 9.63 21.10 -6.30
N ILE A 42 10.50 20.50 -7.11
CA ILE A 42 11.75 21.13 -7.57
C ILE A 42 11.62 21.45 -9.05
N TYR A 43 11.90 22.69 -9.41
CA TYR A 43 11.98 23.19 -10.77
C TYR A 43 13.43 23.56 -11.04
N LYS A 44 14.06 22.89 -12.01
CA LYS A 44 15.46 23.09 -12.37
C LYS A 44 15.53 23.65 -13.79
N PHE A 45 15.84 24.93 -13.93
CA PHE A 45 16.07 25.56 -15.22
C PHE A 45 17.56 25.68 -15.49
N LYS A 46 18.03 25.13 -16.62
CA LYS A 46 19.41 25.21 -17.08
C LYS A 46 19.47 26.07 -18.34
N ALA A 47 20.35 27.07 -18.35
CA ALA A 47 20.46 28.02 -19.46
C ALA A 47 21.07 27.44 -20.76
N GLY A 48 21.75 26.29 -20.68
CA GLY A 48 22.48 25.71 -21.81
C GLY A 48 23.80 26.43 -22.08
N ASN A 49 24.26 26.43 -23.34
CA ASN A 49 25.59 26.92 -23.72
C ASN A 49 25.61 28.37 -24.25
N THR A 50 24.59 29.16 -23.91
CA THR A 50 24.50 30.57 -24.32
C THR A 50 23.86 31.42 -23.24
N ASP A 51 24.36 32.64 -23.07
CA ASP A 51 23.70 33.65 -22.23
C ASP A 51 22.27 33.94 -22.72
N ILE A 52 21.34 34.00 -21.77
CA ILE A 52 19.93 34.26 -21.99
C ILE A 52 19.59 35.64 -21.41
N GLU A 53 19.02 36.52 -22.25
CA GLU A 53 18.65 37.88 -21.84
C GLU A 53 17.64 37.85 -20.69
N TRP A 54 16.61 37.01 -20.79
CA TRP A 54 15.63 36.78 -19.74
C TRP A 54 15.01 35.39 -19.85
N VAL A 55 14.56 34.86 -18.73
CA VAL A 55 13.70 33.67 -18.66
C VAL A 55 12.51 33.95 -17.76
N GLU A 56 11.32 33.66 -18.25
CA GLU A 56 10.06 33.67 -17.51
C GLU A 56 9.68 32.23 -17.17
N ILE A 57 9.38 31.94 -15.91
CA ILE A 57 8.98 30.61 -15.43
C ILE A 57 7.61 30.71 -14.78
N GLU A 58 6.67 29.85 -15.21
CA GLU A 58 5.28 29.82 -14.74
C GLU A 58 4.89 28.39 -14.35
N ASP A 59 4.27 28.23 -13.18
CA ASP A 59 3.58 27.00 -12.80
C ASP A 59 2.06 27.21 -12.96
N GLU A 60 1.47 26.57 -13.98
CA GLU A 60 0.08 26.83 -14.37
C GLU A 60 -0.96 26.20 -13.43
N ASP A 61 -0.54 25.22 -12.61
CA ASP A 61 -1.46 24.44 -11.77
C ASP A 61 -1.64 25.06 -10.38
N PHE A 62 -0.80 26.03 -10.01
CA PHE A 62 -1.03 26.87 -8.84
C PHE A 62 -2.19 27.85 -9.04
N THR A 63 -3.25 27.68 -8.25
CA THR A 63 -4.46 28.51 -8.29
C THR A 63 -4.77 29.13 -6.92
N GLY A 64 -3.97 30.14 -6.55
CA GLY A 64 -4.13 30.87 -5.30
C GLY A 64 -3.67 30.06 -4.11
N GLU A 65 -2.36 29.79 -4.07
CA GLU A 65 -1.63 29.04 -3.03
C GLU A 65 -1.99 27.55 -2.98
N LYS A 66 -2.64 27.03 -4.03
CA LYS A 66 -3.15 25.65 -4.06
C LYS A 66 -2.94 25.00 -5.41
N ILE A 67 -2.49 23.75 -5.38
CA ILE A 67 -2.62 22.84 -6.52
C ILE A 67 -3.87 22.00 -6.26
N ILE A 68 -4.80 22.03 -7.19
CA ILE A 68 -6.07 21.30 -7.09
C ILE A 68 -5.96 20.03 -7.91
N GLY A 69 -6.10 18.88 -7.25
CA GLY A 69 -6.09 17.59 -7.92
C GLY A 69 -7.34 17.35 -8.77
N ASP A 70 -7.28 16.30 -9.59
CA ASP A 70 -8.33 15.90 -10.54
C ASP A 70 -9.71 15.64 -9.90
N LYS A 71 -9.76 15.44 -8.58
CA LYS A 71 -10.95 15.14 -7.77
C LYS A 71 -11.14 16.11 -6.60
N ASN A 72 -10.55 17.30 -6.69
CA ASN A 72 -10.64 18.41 -5.72
C ASN A 72 -9.89 18.18 -4.41
N GLY A 73 -8.93 17.27 -4.39
CA GLY A 73 -7.86 17.28 -3.40
C GLY A 73 -7.06 18.57 -3.51
N ASN A 74 -6.36 18.93 -2.43
CA ASN A 74 -5.60 20.16 -2.38
C ASN A 74 -4.21 19.93 -1.77
N LEU A 75 -3.20 20.35 -2.51
CA LEU A 75 -1.88 20.63 -1.97
C LEU A 75 -1.83 22.12 -1.67
N GLU A 76 -1.56 22.48 -0.42
CA GLU A 76 -1.58 23.88 0.05
C GLU A 76 -0.14 24.36 0.22
N TYR A 77 0.18 25.51 -0.36
CA TYR A 77 1.50 26.12 -0.26
C TYR A 77 1.94 26.31 1.20
N LYS A 78 3.21 26.04 1.47
CA LYS A 78 3.86 26.25 2.76
C LYS A 78 5.00 27.25 2.67
N GLY A 79 5.89 27.07 1.70
CA GLY A 79 7.07 27.91 1.55
C GLY A 79 7.76 27.69 0.21
N MET A 80 8.64 28.62 -0.16
CA MET A 80 9.40 28.57 -1.39
C MET A 80 10.85 28.98 -1.14
N ARG A 81 11.78 28.34 -1.85
CA ARG A 81 13.19 28.72 -1.89
C ARG A 81 13.69 28.77 -3.33
N ILE A 82 14.50 29.76 -3.67
CA ILE A 82 15.18 29.85 -4.98
C ILE A 82 16.69 29.85 -4.75
N ASN A 83 17.35 28.83 -5.29
CA ASN A 83 18.79 28.68 -5.27
C ASN A 83 19.34 28.83 -6.70
N VAL A 84 20.52 29.41 -6.83
CA VAL A 84 21.20 29.61 -8.11
C VAL A 84 22.62 29.07 -8.01
N ASP A 85 23.01 28.30 -9.03
CA ASP A 85 24.38 27.84 -9.21
C ASP A 85 25.00 28.55 -10.43
N ASP A 86 26.07 29.32 -10.20
CA ASP A 86 26.82 30.06 -11.22
C ASP A 86 28.31 29.73 -11.09
N ASP A 87 28.89 29.03 -12.08
CA ASP A 87 30.33 28.69 -12.11
C ASP A 87 30.89 27.97 -10.86
N GLY A 88 30.01 27.29 -10.11
CA GLY A 88 30.36 26.57 -8.86
C GLY A 88 30.20 27.40 -7.59
N ASP A 89 29.77 28.66 -7.70
CA ASP A 89 29.21 29.42 -6.59
C ASP A 89 27.71 29.06 -6.45
N HIS A 90 27.28 28.87 -5.20
CA HIS A 90 25.93 28.39 -4.85
C HIS A 90 25.31 29.39 -3.88
N PHE A 91 24.20 30.03 -4.25
CA PHE A 91 23.57 31.05 -3.39
C PHE A 91 22.04 30.96 -3.41
N THR A 92 21.43 31.32 -2.28
CA THR A 92 19.97 31.40 -2.12
C THR A 92 19.55 32.85 -2.30
N ILE A 93 18.72 33.14 -3.30
CA ILE A 93 18.24 34.50 -3.57
C ILE A 93 16.89 34.80 -2.90
N LEU A 94 16.10 33.77 -2.62
CA LEU A 94 14.77 33.90 -2.00
C LEU A 94 14.50 32.71 -1.11
N GLU A 95 14.04 32.97 0.11
CA GLU A 95 13.41 32.00 1.00
C GLU A 95 12.21 32.67 1.67
N GLU A 96 11.01 32.11 1.47
CA GLU A 96 9.77 32.70 1.96
C GLU A 96 8.83 31.62 2.51
N GLY A 97 8.00 32.00 3.48
CA GLY A 97 6.99 31.14 4.10
C GLY A 97 7.53 30.23 5.21
N ASP A 98 6.81 29.14 5.47
CA ASP A 98 7.19 28.10 6.42
C ASP A 98 8.02 27.00 5.71
N TYR A 99 8.98 27.38 4.85
CA TYR A 99 9.87 26.41 4.18
C TYR A 99 10.75 25.73 5.24
N ASP A 100 10.65 24.40 5.35
CA ASP A 100 11.42 23.60 6.29
C ASP A 100 12.65 23.01 5.57
N GLU A 101 13.84 23.48 5.94
CA GLU A 101 15.11 23.05 5.33
C GLU A 101 15.37 21.56 5.57
N ASP A 102 15.42 20.81 4.47
CA ASP A 102 15.85 19.41 4.48
C ASP A 102 17.37 19.32 4.72
N ASP A 103 17.86 18.17 5.21
CA ASP A 103 19.30 18.01 5.44
C ASP A 103 20.14 18.12 4.15
N ASP A 104 19.53 17.84 2.99
CA ASP A 104 20.13 18.06 1.66
C ASP A 104 20.28 19.55 1.30
N ASP A 105 19.51 20.44 1.93
CA ASP A 105 19.66 21.89 1.76
C ASP A 105 20.86 22.44 2.53
N LYS A 106 21.38 21.68 3.51
CA LYS A 106 22.47 22.10 4.43
C LYS A 106 23.87 21.66 3.97
N ASP A 107 23.96 20.77 3.00
CA ASP A 107 25.23 20.22 2.52
C ASP A 107 25.91 21.10 1.44
N GLY A 108 25.20 22.11 0.91
CA GLY A 108 25.78 23.23 0.19
C GLY A 108 26.11 24.37 1.14
N ASP A 109 27.30 24.97 1.03
CA ASP A 109 27.75 26.15 1.80
C ASP A 109 26.97 27.41 1.30
N TYR A 110 25.64 27.34 1.25
CA TYR A 110 24.79 28.49 0.92
C TYR A 110 24.91 29.48 2.08
N ASP A 111 25.47 30.67 1.84
CA ASP A 111 25.52 31.71 2.86
C ASP A 111 24.08 32.07 3.26
N GLU A 112 23.68 31.81 4.52
CA GLU A 112 22.35 32.10 5.08
C GLU A 112 22.11 33.61 5.37
N GLU A 113 22.92 34.52 4.82
CA GLU A 113 22.79 35.95 5.14
C GLU A 113 21.58 36.59 4.43
N SER A 114 20.51 36.83 5.19
CA SER A 114 19.17 37.28 4.79
C SER A 114 19.02 38.59 3.98
N ASP A 115 20.10 39.20 3.48
CA ASP A 115 20.08 40.56 2.90
C ASP A 115 20.35 40.56 1.37
N TYR A 116 19.99 39.47 0.68
CA TYR A 116 20.22 39.31 -0.77
C TYR A 116 19.25 40.05 -1.70
N GLU A 117 18.12 40.54 -1.18
CA GLU A 117 17.14 41.27 -2.01
C GLU A 117 17.76 42.49 -2.71
N GLU A 118 18.66 43.21 -2.03
CA GLU A 118 19.34 44.39 -2.60
C GLU A 118 20.39 44.02 -3.65
N GLU A 119 20.96 42.81 -3.58
CA GLU A 119 22.04 42.34 -4.46
C GLU A 119 21.54 41.63 -5.72
N TYR A 120 20.31 41.13 -5.73
CA TYR A 120 19.78 40.38 -6.89
C TYR A 120 18.47 40.94 -7.46
N SER A 121 17.97 42.08 -6.96
CA SER A 121 16.81 42.76 -7.59
C SER A 121 17.25 43.55 -8.82
N CYS A 122 16.58 43.35 -9.95
CA CYS A 122 16.87 44.11 -11.19
C CYS A 122 16.60 45.62 -11.05
N ASP A 123 15.81 46.03 -10.04
CA ASP A 123 15.50 47.43 -9.73
C ASP A 123 16.50 48.09 -8.76
N SER A 124 17.47 47.32 -8.25
CA SER A 124 18.49 47.84 -7.34
C SER A 124 19.52 48.71 -8.09
N ASP A 125 19.87 49.86 -7.50
CA ASP A 125 20.97 50.71 -7.98
C ASP A 125 22.35 50.03 -7.83
N GLU A 126 22.43 48.87 -7.13
CA GLU A 126 23.67 48.15 -6.83
C GLU A 126 24.00 47.03 -7.83
N VAL A 127 23.03 46.58 -8.62
CA VAL A 127 23.20 45.51 -9.61
C VAL A 127 23.69 46.09 -10.93
N ASP A 128 24.85 45.62 -11.42
CA ASP A 128 25.30 46.01 -12.75
C ASP A 128 24.32 45.45 -13.80
N SER A 129 24.01 46.21 -14.85
CA SER A 129 22.98 45.86 -15.83
C SER A 129 23.24 44.57 -16.65
N ASN A 130 24.31 43.84 -16.36
CA ASN A 130 24.63 42.55 -16.99
C ASN A 130 24.75 41.42 -15.94
N ASP A 131 24.50 41.70 -14.66
CA ASP A 131 24.53 40.71 -13.60
C ASP A 131 23.15 40.04 -13.49
N PHE A 132 23.16 38.77 -13.10
CA PHE A 132 21.94 37.99 -12.90
C PHE A 132 21.05 38.64 -11.84
N CYS A 133 19.76 38.77 -12.13
CA CYS A 133 18.80 39.35 -11.20
C CYS A 133 17.39 38.78 -11.37
N LEU A 134 16.60 38.87 -10.32
CA LEU A 134 15.17 38.59 -10.28
C LEU A 134 14.41 39.91 -10.49
N ASP A 135 13.53 39.97 -11.50
CA ASP A 135 12.81 41.19 -11.92
C ASP A 135 11.62 41.49 -11.01
N TYR A 136 11.92 41.78 -9.74
CA TYR A 136 10.94 42.11 -8.71
C TYR A 136 11.47 43.20 -7.77
N GLU A 137 10.63 44.21 -7.50
CA GLU A 137 10.91 45.25 -6.49
C GLU A 137 10.95 44.67 -5.05
N ASN A 138 10.22 43.57 -4.81
CA ASN A 138 10.08 42.91 -3.52
C ASN A 138 9.99 41.40 -3.76
N PHE A 139 10.94 40.63 -3.25
CA PHE A 139 11.02 39.21 -3.56
C PHE A 139 9.90 38.38 -2.93
N ALA A 140 9.29 38.86 -1.85
CA ALA A 140 8.08 38.24 -1.31
C ALA A 140 6.93 38.26 -2.35
N ASP A 141 6.88 39.27 -3.21
CA ASP A 141 5.88 39.34 -4.29
C ASP A 141 6.14 38.28 -5.37
N ALA A 142 7.40 37.85 -5.57
CA ALA A 142 7.74 36.77 -6.50
C ALA A 142 7.19 35.41 -6.04
N ALA A 143 7.30 35.09 -4.74
CA ALA A 143 6.68 33.89 -4.17
C ALA A 143 5.16 33.92 -4.32
N ASP A 144 4.57 35.06 -3.97
CA ASP A 144 3.14 35.34 -4.06
C ASP A 144 2.59 35.21 -5.48
N ASP A 145 3.33 35.70 -6.47
CA ASP A 145 2.95 35.64 -7.88
C ASP A 145 3.13 34.24 -8.45
N PHE A 146 4.22 33.54 -8.11
CA PHE A 146 4.44 32.15 -8.52
C PHE A 146 3.30 31.23 -8.05
N VAL A 147 2.90 31.31 -6.78
CA VAL A 147 1.81 30.47 -6.22
C VAL A 147 0.40 30.91 -6.64
N ARG A 148 0.29 32.03 -7.38
CA ARG A 148 -0.94 32.46 -8.06
C ARG A 148 -0.97 32.03 -9.53
N GLY A 149 0.03 31.26 -9.97
CA GLY A 149 0.20 30.86 -11.37
C GLY A 149 0.54 32.05 -12.25
N GLN A 150 1.35 32.98 -11.75
CA GLN A 150 1.94 34.06 -12.54
C GLN A 150 3.41 33.76 -12.81
N GLU A 151 3.92 34.36 -13.88
CA GLU A 151 5.31 34.25 -14.31
C GLU A 151 6.28 34.96 -13.36
N ILE A 152 7.37 34.28 -12.98
CA ILE A 152 8.54 34.92 -12.37
C ILE A 152 9.63 35.08 -13.42
N ARG A 153 10.26 36.25 -13.46
CA ARG A 153 11.20 36.64 -14.51
C ARG A 153 12.59 36.83 -13.94
N PHE A 154 13.57 36.18 -14.56
CA PHE A 154 14.98 36.34 -14.29
C PHE A 154 15.65 37.02 -15.48
N GLU A 155 16.58 37.93 -15.25
CA GLU A 155 17.35 38.59 -16.31
C GLU A 155 18.85 38.24 -16.22
N ASN A 156 19.54 38.36 -17.36
CA ASN A 156 20.98 38.13 -17.50
C ASN A 156 21.45 36.75 -17.01
N VAL A 157 20.73 35.70 -17.39
CA VAL A 157 21.07 34.32 -17.03
C VAL A 157 22.25 33.86 -17.91
N LYS A 158 23.39 33.56 -17.30
CA LYS A 158 24.63 33.20 -18.02
C LYS A 158 24.59 31.77 -18.56
N GLU A 159 25.48 31.47 -19.50
CA GLU A 159 25.77 30.08 -19.91
C GLU A 159 26.04 29.19 -18.67
N ASP A 160 25.60 27.94 -18.72
CA ASP A 160 25.72 26.93 -17.66
C ASP A 160 25.06 27.25 -16.31
N MET A 161 24.41 28.41 -16.14
CA MET A 161 23.70 28.76 -14.91
C MET A 161 22.52 27.81 -14.67
N LEU A 162 22.35 27.39 -13.41
CA LEU A 162 21.25 26.54 -12.95
C LEU A 162 20.40 27.29 -11.91
N ILE A 163 19.12 27.49 -12.23
CA ILE A 163 18.13 28.06 -11.32
C ILE A 163 17.29 26.92 -10.75
N ASN A 164 17.31 26.77 -9.43
CA ASN A 164 16.56 25.76 -8.68
C ASN A 164 15.48 26.44 -7.85
N ILE A 165 14.22 26.36 -8.28
CA ILE A 165 13.07 26.79 -7.48
C ILE A 165 12.57 25.55 -6.71
N LYS A 166 12.37 25.66 -5.41
CA LYS A 166 11.82 24.62 -4.54
C LYS A 166 10.55 25.14 -3.89
N VAL A 167 9.45 24.44 -4.08
CA VAL A 167 8.15 24.83 -3.51
C VAL A 167 7.63 23.72 -2.63
N GLN A 168 7.48 24.00 -1.34
CA GLN A 168 6.90 23.10 -0.36
C GLN A 168 5.38 23.28 -0.30
N VAL A 169 4.68 22.15 -0.32
CA VAL A 169 3.23 22.06 -0.21
C VAL A 169 2.83 21.00 0.82
N GLU A 170 1.74 21.24 1.52
CA GLU A 170 1.13 20.32 2.47
C GLU A 170 -0.03 19.59 1.82
N ASN A 171 -0.02 18.25 1.87
CA ASN A 171 -1.15 17.47 1.43
C ASN A 171 -2.29 17.56 2.45
N ASN A 172 -3.28 18.40 2.13
CA ASN A 172 -4.50 18.56 2.91
C ASN A 172 -5.67 17.70 2.38
N THR A 173 -5.39 16.82 1.41
CA THR A 173 -6.36 15.92 0.80
C THR A 173 -6.78 14.82 1.75
N LYS A 174 -8.08 14.70 2.00
CA LYS A 174 -8.65 13.68 2.87
C LYS A 174 -9.15 12.49 2.07
N ILE A 175 -8.26 11.58 1.73
CA ILE A 175 -8.62 10.30 1.10
C ILE A 175 -9.08 9.33 2.19
N ASN A 176 -10.34 9.44 2.59
CA ASN A 176 -10.97 8.51 3.52
C ASN A 176 -11.81 7.47 2.78
N SER A 177 -12.34 6.49 3.52
CA SER A 177 -13.19 5.44 2.95
C SER A 177 -14.42 5.98 2.23
N ALA A 178 -15.03 7.05 2.73
CA ALA A 178 -16.18 7.67 2.06
C ALA A 178 -15.78 8.37 0.75
N TYR A 179 -14.60 8.97 0.68
CA TYR A 179 -14.04 9.52 -0.56
C TYR A 179 -13.80 8.39 -1.57
N CYS A 180 -13.06 7.35 -1.17
CA CYS A 180 -12.75 6.20 -2.03
C CYS A 180 -14.02 5.45 -2.50
N ALA A 181 -15.04 5.35 -1.65
CA ALA A 181 -16.31 4.69 -1.99
C ALA A 181 -17.16 5.46 -3.01
N ASN A 182 -16.89 6.75 -3.21
CA ASN A 182 -17.61 7.59 -4.16
C ASN A 182 -16.90 7.71 -5.53
N LEU A 183 -15.70 7.16 -5.68
CA LEU A 183 -14.98 7.16 -6.95
C LEU A 183 -15.58 6.12 -7.91
N ASP A 184 -15.84 6.52 -9.16
CA ASP A 184 -16.14 5.57 -10.21
C ASP A 184 -14.86 4.80 -10.59
N THR A 185 -15.04 3.56 -11.02
CA THR A 185 -14.02 2.68 -11.60
C THR A 185 -13.21 3.32 -12.73
N ILE A 186 -13.79 4.28 -13.46
CA ILE A 186 -13.09 5.01 -14.53
C ILE A 186 -12.20 6.13 -13.96
N GLU A 187 -12.51 6.64 -12.77
CA GLU A 187 -11.84 7.79 -12.18
C GLU A 187 -10.51 7.39 -11.50
N GLY A 188 -10.29 6.12 -11.14
CA GLY A 188 -9.01 5.63 -10.58
C GLY A 188 -8.99 5.47 -9.05
N CYS A 189 -7.85 5.02 -8.49
CA CYS A 189 -7.69 4.60 -7.08
C CYS A 189 -7.25 5.70 -6.10
N GLY A 190 -7.30 6.97 -6.49
CA GLY A 190 -6.63 8.01 -5.72
C GLY A 190 -6.97 9.42 -6.17
N GLU A 191 -6.17 10.39 -5.80
CA GLU A 191 -6.18 11.76 -6.34
C GLU A 191 -4.90 11.94 -7.15
N GLU A 192 -5.00 12.48 -8.36
CA GLU A 192 -3.84 12.85 -9.18
C GLU A 192 -3.67 14.38 -9.16
N PHE A 193 -2.45 14.82 -8.88
CA PHE A 193 -2.03 16.21 -8.99
C PHE A 193 -1.06 16.28 -10.16
N GLU A 194 -1.61 16.63 -11.32
CA GLU A 194 -0.78 17.07 -12.45
C GLU A 194 -0.23 18.44 -12.10
N ASN A 195 1.07 18.63 -12.33
CA ASN A 195 1.71 19.91 -12.13
C ASN A 195 2.66 20.20 -13.30
N GLU A 196 2.31 21.15 -14.17
CA GLU A 196 3.04 21.59 -15.37
C GLU A 196 3.80 22.90 -15.08
N VAL A 197 5.07 22.96 -15.48
CA VAL A 197 5.86 24.20 -15.49
C VAL A 197 6.21 24.54 -16.93
N LYS A 198 6.19 25.83 -17.25
CA LYS A 198 6.63 26.36 -18.53
C LYS A 198 7.74 27.36 -18.32
N TYR A 199 8.60 27.46 -19.33
CA TYR A 199 9.52 28.57 -19.42
C TYR A 199 9.46 29.21 -20.81
N GLU A 200 9.70 30.53 -20.85
CA GLU A 200 9.88 31.30 -22.07
C GLU A 200 11.21 32.06 -22.00
N THR A 201 11.96 32.07 -23.10
CA THR A 201 13.16 32.88 -23.32
C THR A 201 13.00 33.61 -24.66
N PRO A 202 13.88 34.57 -25.03
CA PRO A 202 13.79 35.25 -26.34
C PRO A 202 13.70 34.32 -27.56
N ASP A 203 14.37 33.16 -27.50
CA ASP A 203 14.57 32.27 -28.64
C ASP A 203 13.98 30.85 -28.46
N HIS A 204 13.61 30.46 -27.23
CA HIS A 204 13.19 29.09 -26.88
C HIS A 204 12.02 29.12 -25.89
N ASP A 205 11.09 28.20 -26.08
CA ASP A 205 10.01 27.88 -25.15
C ASP A 205 10.09 26.39 -24.77
N GLY A 206 9.77 26.08 -23.51
CA GLY A 206 9.78 24.70 -23.05
C GLY A 206 8.82 24.43 -21.92
N ARG A 207 8.64 23.13 -21.63
CA ARG A 207 7.67 22.63 -20.66
C ARG A 207 8.23 21.40 -19.97
N ALA A 208 7.90 21.25 -18.70
CA ALA A 208 8.08 20.01 -17.95
C ALA A 208 6.87 19.76 -17.06
N ASP A 209 6.63 18.51 -16.72
CA ASP A 209 5.55 18.11 -15.84
C ASP A 209 6.06 17.15 -14.76
N ALA A 210 5.41 17.20 -13.61
CA ALA A 210 5.58 16.23 -12.54
C ALA A 210 4.19 15.82 -12.04
N ARG A 211 4.05 14.55 -11.63
CA ARG A 211 2.76 14.04 -11.18
C ARG A 211 2.85 13.42 -9.79
N ILE A 212 1.98 13.87 -8.90
CA ILE A 212 1.81 13.29 -7.58
C ILE A 212 0.51 12.50 -7.53
N ILE A 213 0.53 11.30 -6.96
CA ILE A 213 -0.66 10.47 -6.79
C ILE A 213 -0.87 10.19 -5.31
N SER A 214 -2.04 10.54 -4.77
CA SER A 214 -2.46 10.08 -3.45
C SER A 214 -3.34 8.85 -3.59
N VAL A 215 -2.86 7.67 -3.20
CA VAL A 215 -3.61 6.41 -3.41
C VAL A 215 -4.49 6.09 -2.19
N CYS A 216 -5.68 5.54 -2.45
CA CYS A 216 -6.54 4.95 -1.43
C CYS A 216 -5.76 3.86 -0.64
N PRO A 217 -5.94 3.79 0.69
CA PRO A 217 -5.00 3.15 1.62
C PRO A 217 -4.86 1.62 1.55
N TYR A 218 -5.62 0.90 0.71
CA TYR A 218 -5.63 -0.56 0.77
C TYR A 218 -5.52 -1.22 -0.60
N VAL A 219 -4.50 -2.07 -0.71
CA VAL A 219 -4.28 -3.01 -1.81
C VAL A 219 -4.66 -4.41 -1.30
N LEU A 220 -5.80 -4.94 -1.75
CA LEU A 220 -6.12 -6.37 -1.60
C LEU A 220 -5.91 -7.05 -2.95
N THR A 221 -4.69 -7.55 -3.20
CA THR A 221 -4.49 -8.51 -4.27
C THR A 221 -4.90 -9.89 -3.75
N ARG A 222 -5.88 -10.52 -4.40
CA ARG A 222 -6.25 -11.92 -4.16
C ARG A 222 -5.15 -12.84 -4.70
N ALA A 223 -3.96 -12.82 -4.09
CA ALA A 223 -3.00 -13.89 -4.23
C ALA A 223 -3.44 -15.04 -3.30
N GLY A 224 -3.37 -16.28 -3.77
CA GLY A 224 -3.92 -17.45 -3.09
C GLY A 224 -3.62 -17.43 -1.59
N GLY A 225 -4.68 -17.46 -0.78
CA GLY A 225 -4.66 -17.32 0.66
C GLY A 225 -6.11 -17.27 1.13
N ASP A 226 -6.49 -18.20 2.00
CA ASP A 226 -7.85 -18.28 2.53
C ASP A 226 -7.99 -17.22 3.62
N VAL A 227 -8.53 -16.05 3.27
CA VAL A 227 -8.85 -14.98 4.24
C VAL A 227 -10.36 -14.93 4.42
N PHE A 228 -10.81 -15.05 5.67
CA PHE A 228 -12.21 -14.93 6.06
C PHE A 228 -12.41 -13.61 6.81
N PHE A 229 -13.48 -12.88 6.49
CA PHE A 229 -13.82 -11.62 7.14
C PHE A 229 -15.19 -11.75 7.80
N HIS A 230 -15.26 -11.50 9.12
CA HIS A 230 -16.54 -11.50 9.85
C HIS A 230 -17.35 -10.22 9.59
N ASP A 231 -16.66 -9.10 9.41
CA ASP A 231 -17.22 -7.81 9.04
C ASP A 231 -16.82 -7.46 7.60
N VAL A 232 -17.73 -6.82 6.86
CA VAL A 232 -17.41 -6.25 5.55
C VAL A 232 -16.28 -5.25 5.73
N ILE A 233 -15.20 -5.39 4.97
CA ILE A 233 -14.23 -4.31 4.86
C ILE A 233 -14.94 -3.15 4.13
N ASP A 234 -15.29 -2.11 4.86
CA ASP A 234 -15.96 -0.91 4.36
C ASP A 234 -14.96 0.10 3.76
N THR A 235 -13.68 -0.29 3.65
CA THR A 235 -12.56 0.57 3.25
C THR A 235 -11.56 -0.17 2.34
N GLY A 236 -11.46 0.20 1.06
CA GLY A 236 -10.41 -0.31 0.14
C GLY A 236 -10.80 -0.26 -1.33
N VAL A 237 -9.83 -0.37 -2.24
CA VAL A 237 -10.07 -0.40 -3.70
C VAL A 237 -9.37 -1.61 -4.32
N ASP A 238 -10.05 -2.33 -5.21
CA ASP A 238 -9.46 -3.41 -5.99
C ASP A 238 -8.50 -2.84 -7.05
N VAL A 239 -7.20 -2.97 -6.81
CA VAL A 239 -6.14 -2.43 -7.70
C VAL A 239 -6.11 -3.09 -9.08
N SER A 240 -6.78 -4.23 -9.29
CA SER A 240 -6.89 -4.83 -10.62
C SER A 240 -7.64 -3.93 -11.62
N TYR A 241 -8.36 -2.92 -11.10
CA TYR A 241 -9.06 -1.90 -11.89
C TYR A 241 -8.26 -0.61 -12.09
N CYS A 242 -7.19 -0.38 -11.33
CA CYS A 242 -6.46 0.90 -11.29
C CYS A 242 -5.08 0.87 -11.94
N SER A 243 -4.63 -0.28 -12.43
CA SER A 243 -3.33 -0.37 -13.10
C SER A 243 -3.45 -0.18 -14.61
N PRO A 244 -2.73 0.78 -15.24
CA PRO A 244 -2.53 0.79 -16.69
C PRO A 244 -1.66 -0.40 -17.17
N VAL A 245 -1.08 -1.19 -16.26
CA VAL A 245 -0.32 -2.40 -16.59
C VAL A 245 -1.29 -3.48 -17.06
N LYS A 246 -1.40 -3.58 -18.39
CA LYS A 246 -2.10 -4.66 -19.07
C LYS A 246 -1.48 -6.01 -18.72
N SER A 247 -2.02 -6.70 -17.72
CA SER A 247 -1.96 -8.15 -17.74
C SER A 247 -2.84 -8.64 -18.89
N SER A 248 -2.20 -9.09 -19.96
CA SER A 248 -2.88 -9.86 -21.00
C SER A 248 -2.85 -11.34 -20.59
N THR A 249 -3.95 -12.10 -20.65
CA THR A 249 -4.78 -12.28 -21.84
C THR A 249 -6.23 -12.70 -21.52
N GLY A 250 -7.20 -12.11 -22.24
CA GLY A 250 -8.62 -12.55 -22.30
C GLY A 250 -9.63 -11.58 -21.66
N THR A 251 -10.75 -11.31 -22.34
CA THR A 251 -11.72 -10.24 -22.01
C THR A 251 -13.02 -10.76 -21.40
N GLY A 252 -13.62 -10.01 -20.46
CA GLY A 252 -14.92 -10.37 -19.88
C GLY A 252 -15.67 -9.27 -19.12
N ILE A 253 -16.21 -8.29 -19.86
CA ILE A 253 -17.46 -7.54 -19.61
C ILE A 253 -17.38 -6.20 -18.86
N THR A 254 -17.97 -5.19 -19.51
CA THR A 254 -18.30 -3.82 -19.07
C THR A 254 -19.79 -3.71 -18.71
N LYS A 255 -20.20 -2.82 -17.79
CA LYS A 255 -21.61 -2.38 -17.66
C LYS A 255 -21.78 -0.93 -17.16
N ASN A 256 -22.65 -0.17 -17.83
CA ASN A 256 -23.19 1.16 -17.46
C ASN A 256 -24.41 1.04 -16.48
N PRO A 257 -24.98 2.16 -16.00
CA PRO A 257 -24.71 2.86 -14.74
C PRO A 257 -25.75 2.56 -13.63
N ILE A 258 -25.41 2.99 -12.41
CA ILE A 258 -26.00 2.63 -11.11
C ILE A 258 -27.50 2.94 -10.96
N LYS A 259 -28.24 1.97 -10.40
CA LYS A 259 -29.48 2.22 -9.64
C LYS A 259 -29.25 1.80 -8.19
N ASN A 260 -29.15 2.77 -7.27
CA ASN A 260 -29.28 2.52 -5.83
C ASN A 260 -30.69 1.96 -5.55
N PRO A 261 -30.85 0.92 -4.71
CA PRO A 261 -30.48 1.03 -3.29
C PRO A 261 -29.96 -0.25 -2.57
N ASP A 262 -29.46 0.03 -1.36
CA ASP A 262 -29.21 -0.80 -0.18
C ASP A 262 -28.14 -1.91 -0.26
N LEU A 263 -26.98 -1.57 0.33
CA LEU A 263 -25.83 -2.44 0.60
C LEU A 263 -26.24 -3.66 1.42
N ILE A 264 -25.86 -4.85 0.94
CA ILE A 264 -25.98 -6.12 1.65
C ILE A 264 -24.57 -6.67 1.91
N SER A 265 -24.39 -7.11 3.16
CA SER A 265 -23.18 -7.69 3.75
C SER A 265 -22.56 -8.83 2.93
N SER A 266 -21.23 -8.98 3.01
CA SER A 266 -20.48 -10.10 2.41
C SER A 266 -20.66 -11.43 3.15
N GLY A 267 -21.38 -11.47 4.27
CA GLY A 267 -21.93 -12.68 4.90
C GLY A 267 -20.92 -13.71 5.43
N SER A 268 -21.39 -14.61 6.31
CA SER A 268 -20.60 -15.67 6.98
C SER A 268 -20.31 -16.91 6.11
N GLY A 269 -20.70 -16.88 4.82
CA GLY A 269 -20.75 -18.08 3.97
C GLY A 269 -21.88 -19.07 4.31
N ASP A 270 -22.61 -18.87 5.41
CA ASP A 270 -23.81 -19.66 5.74
C ASP A 270 -25.02 -19.14 4.95
N ILE A 271 -25.21 -19.70 3.76
CA ILE A 271 -26.35 -19.35 2.90
C ILE A 271 -27.62 -19.92 3.53
N THR A 272 -28.40 -19.08 4.21
CA THR A 272 -29.76 -19.47 4.63
C THR A 272 -30.74 -19.27 3.46
N GLU A 273 -31.74 -20.14 3.31
CA GLU A 273 -32.74 -20.04 2.22
C GLU A 273 -33.51 -18.70 2.21
N ASP A 274 -33.45 -17.95 3.31
CA ASP A 274 -34.12 -16.67 3.51
C ASP A 274 -33.21 -15.45 3.25
N ASP A 275 -31.93 -15.66 2.90
CA ASP A 275 -30.96 -14.58 2.67
C ASP A 275 -30.93 -14.11 1.20
N PRO A 276 -31.44 -12.91 0.86
CA PRO A 276 -31.41 -12.37 -0.49
C PRO A 276 -30.00 -12.07 -1.02
N SER A 277 -28.95 -12.11 -0.18
CA SER A 277 -27.53 -12.08 -0.59
C SER A 277 -26.99 -13.39 -1.16
N ALA A 278 -27.84 -14.37 -1.48
CA ALA A 278 -27.47 -15.59 -2.22
C ALA A 278 -26.96 -15.26 -3.65
N PHE A 279 -25.78 -14.65 -3.74
CA PHE A 279 -25.09 -14.11 -4.90
C PHE A 279 -24.73 -15.15 -5.96
N LEU A 280 -25.04 -16.43 -5.71
CA LEU A 280 -24.66 -17.53 -6.57
C LEU A 280 -25.85 -18.20 -7.29
N SER A 281 -27.08 -17.74 -7.09
CA SER A 281 -28.29 -18.41 -7.61
C SER A 281 -28.79 -17.93 -8.98
N ILE A 282 -28.29 -16.81 -9.51
CA ILE A 282 -28.75 -16.23 -10.77
C ILE A 282 -27.59 -16.21 -11.78
N PRO A 283 -27.70 -16.90 -12.94
CA PRO A 283 -26.68 -16.85 -13.99
C PRO A 283 -26.42 -15.40 -14.41
N THR A 284 -25.16 -14.96 -14.35
CA THR A 284 -24.77 -13.57 -14.64
C THR A 284 -24.80 -13.25 -16.14
N HIS A 285 -24.74 -14.28 -16.98
CA HIS A 285 -24.75 -14.14 -18.42
C HIS A 285 -26.18 -14.13 -19.00
N ASP A 286 -26.57 -13.03 -19.65
CA ASP A 286 -27.91 -12.82 -20.22
C ASP A 286 -28.35 -13.97 -21.14
N VAL A 287 -27.44 -14.57 -21.92
CA VAL A 287 -27.76 -15.73 -22.76
C VAL A 287 -28.18 -16.93 -21.91
N CYS A 288 -27.55 -17.19 -20.76
CA CYS A 288 -27.91 -18.28 -19.87
C CYS A 288 -29.23 -18.01 -19.11
N GLN A 289 -29.46 -16.75 -18.74
CA GLN A 289 -30.66 -16.33 -18.02
C GLN A 289 -31.92 -16.32 -18.90
N TYR A 290 -31.79 -15.89 -20.16
CA TYR A 290 -32.92 -15.67 -21.06
C TYR A 290 -33.07 -16.74 -22.15
N SER A 291 -32.07 -17.60 -22.37
CA SER A 291 -32.14 -18.78 -23.25
C SER A 291 -33.40 -19.59 -23.01
N ASN A 292 -34.17 -19.83 -24.07
CA ASN A 292 -35.42 -20.58 -24.05
C ASN A 292 -36.50 -20.01 -23.10
N SER A 293 -36.34 -18.80 -22.56
CA SER A 293 -37.38 -18.12 -21.82
C SER A 293 -38.44 -17.58 -22.80
N LYS A 294 -39.70 -17.56 -22.36
CA LYS A 294 -40.82 -16.95 -23.11
C LYS A 294 -40.63 -15.45 -23.42
N TYR A 295 -39.64 -14.80 -22.79
CA TYR A 295 -39.29 -13.39 -22.98
C TYR A 295 -38.20 -13.18 -24.04
N ALA A 296 -37.36 -14.19 -24.33
CA ALA A 296 -36.29 -14.10 -25.33
C ALA A 296 -36.75 -14.32 -26.77
N VAL A 297 -37.90 -14.98 -26.97
CA VAL A 297 -38.37 -15.41 -28.30
C VAL A 297 -38.57 -14.24 -29.27
N ASN A 298 -38.74 -13.00 -28.78
CA ASN A 298 -39.11 -11.85 -29.61
C ASN A 298 -38.09 -10.71 -29.66
N THR A 299 -36.95 -10.77 -28.96
CA THR A 299 -36.07 -9.59 -28.82
C THR A 299 -34.67 -9.76 -29.38
N ILE A 300 -34.06 -10.95 -29.38
CA ILE A 300 -32.70 -11.18 -29.89
C ILE A 300 -32.59 -12.60 -30.48
N GLU A 301 -32.37 -12.71 -31.80
CA GLU A 301 -32.38 -14.00 -32.52
C GLU A 301 -31.26 -14.94 -32.03
N GLU A 302 -30.14 -14.39 -31.55
CA GLU A 302 -29.01 -15.15 -31.01
C GLU A 302 -29.35 -15.90 -29.70
N TYR A 303 -30.42 -15.52 -28.98
CA TYR A 303 -30.81 -16.16 -27.72
C TYR A 303 -31.72 -17.38 -27.93
N ASN A 304 -32.21 -17.56 -29.16
CA ASN A 304 -32.92 -18.74 -29.58
C ASN A 304 -31.91 -19.82 -30.00
N ASN A 305 -31.83 -20.90 -29.22
CA ASN A 305 -31.00 -22.07 -29.52
C ASN A 305 -29.48 -21.83 -29.39
N PRO A 306 -28.99 -21.39 -28.20
CA PRO A 306 -27.60 -20.99 -27.98
C PRO A 306 -26.58 -22.10 -28.28
N LEU A 307 -26.97 -23.37 -28.10
CA LEU A 307 -26.15 -24.54 -28.44
C LEU A 307 -25.81 -24.66 -29.93
N LYS A 308 -26.58 -24.01 -30.81
CA LYS A 308 -26.37 -24.05 -32.26
C LYS A 308 -25.50 -22.90 -32.77
N ASN A 309 -25.40 -21.81 -32.00
CA ASN A 309 -24.77 -20.56 -32.41
C ASN A 309 -23.45 -20.25 -31.70
N PHE A 310 -23.04 -21.04 -30.69
CA PHE A 310 -21.75 -20.90 -30.01
C PHE A 310 -20.90 -22.17 -30.15
N SER A 311 -19.66 -22.02 -30.65
CA SER A 311 -18.75 -23.15 -30.97
C SER A 311 -17.74 -23.51 -29.87
N SER A 312 -17.82 -22.90 -28.69
CA SER A 312 -16.92 -23.18 -27.56
C SER A 312 -17.67 -22.91 -26.25
N THR A 313 -17.93 -23.95 -25.47
CA THR A 313 -18.65 -23.80 -24.19
C THR A 313 -17.85 -24.46 -23.08
N ILE A 314 -17.27 -23.63 -22.21
CA ILE A 314 -17.46 -23.73 -20.77
C ILE A 314 -18.30 -22.50 -20.42
N CYS A 315 -19.56 -22.69 -20.06
CA CYS A 315 -20.37 -21.62 -19.46
C CYS A 315 -20.08 -21.66 -17.97
N GLU A 316 -19.24 -20.72 -17.50
CA GLU A 316 -19.07 -20.34 -16.10
C GLU A 316 -18.77 -21.50 -15.11
N VAL A 317 -17.52 -21.55 -14.61
CA VAL A 317 -17.16 -22.41 -13.49
C VAL A 317 -17.55 -21.68 -12.20
N ARG A 318 -18.56 -22.19 -11.51
CA ARG A 318 -18.95 -21.72 -10.17
C ARG A 318 -18.12 -22.48 -9.14
N ALA A 319 -17.27 -21.77 -8.41
CA ALA A 319 -16.70 -22.28 -7.17
C ALA A 319 -17.71 -21.98 -6.06
N ASP A 320 -18.38 -23.02 -5.56
CA ASP A 320 -19.06 -22.93 -4.28
C ASP A 320 -18.02 -23.15 -3.19
N VAL A 321 -18.06 -22.36 -2.11
CA VAL A 321 -17.24 -22.63 -0.94
C VAL A 321 -17.79 -23.93 -0.37
N SER A 322 -16.99 -25.01 -0.43
CA SER A 322 -17.41 -26.33 0.08
C SER A 322 -17.97 -26.18 1.50
N GLU A 323 -19.02 -26.94 1.86
CA GLU A 323 -19.63 -26.89 3.20
C GLU A 323 -18.57 -26.93 4.32
N ASN A 324 -17.46 -27.66 4.11
CA ASN A 324 -16.33 -27.75 5.05
C ASN A 324 -15.63 -26.42 5.34
N TRP A 325 -15.82 -25.41 4.50
CA TRP A 325 -15.20 -24.09 4.55
C TRP A 325 -16.16 -23.00 5.03
N GLN A 326 -17.40 -23.36 5.38
CA GLN A 326 -18.32 -22.44 6.06
C GLN A 326 -17.87 -22.25 7.50
N GLU A 327 -18.01 -21.03 8.04
CA GLU A 327 -17.62 -20.69 9.41
C GLU A 327 -18.24 -21.66 10.42
N THR A 328 -19.53 -21.94 10.32
CA THR A 328 -20.23 -22.90 11.19
C THR A 328 -19.59 -24.30 11.14
N HIS A 329 -19.13 -24.74 9.97
CA HIS A 329 -18.45 -26.03 9.81
C HIS A 329 -17.01 -26.02 10.32
N ILE A 330 -16.27 -24.93 10.11
CA ILE A 330 -14.91 -24.74 10.65
C ILE A 330 -14.98 -24.69 12.17
N THR A 331 -15.82 -23.83 12.74
CA THR A 331 -16.00 -23.67 14.18
C THR A 331 -16.52 -24.95 14.83
N SER A 332 -17.46 -25.66 14.20
CA SER A 332 -17.92 -26.96 14.73
C SER A 332 -16.88 -28.07 14.62
N SER A 333 -16.09 -28.10 13.54
CA SER A 333 -14.97 -29.04 13.38
C SER A 333 -13.87 -28.73 14.38
N ILE A 334 -13.56 -27.46 14.61
CA ILE A 334 -12.62 -27.02 15.64
C ILE A 334 -13.17 -27.43 17.00
N ALA A 335 -14.40 -27.07 17.37
CA ALA A 335 -15.02 -27.47 18.64
C ALA A 335 -14.99 -29.00 18.86
N ALA A 336 -15.30 -29.80 17.84
CA ALA A 336 -15.24 -31.26 17.91
C ALA A 336 -13.81 -31.80 18.03
N ASN A 337 -12.82 -31.11 17.46
CA ASN A 337 -11.42 -31.51 17.50
C ASN A 337 -10.61 -30.81 18.62
N ILE A 338 -11.16 -29.81 19.33
CA ILE A 338 -10.55 -29.18 20.50
C ILE A 338 -10.25 -30.25 21.56
N GLU A 339 -11.16 -31.21 21.76
CA GLU A 339 -10.90 -32.34 22.67
C GLU A 339 -9.69 -33.19 22.22
N ARG A 340 -9.45 -33.29 20.90
CA ARG A 340 -8.28 -33.97 20.34
C ARG A 340 -7.01 -33.13 20.44
N LEU A 341 -7.07 -31.81 20.45
CA LEU A 341 -5.92 -30.97 20.80
C LEU A 341 -5.66 -31.02 22.32
N ALA A 342 -6.71 -31.01 23.14
CA ALA A 342 -6.63 -31.05 24.59
C ALA A 342 -6.02 -32.36 25.13
N ARG A 343 -6.00 -33.45 24.33
CA ARG A 343 -5.37 -34.72 24.71
C ARG A 343 -3.86 -34.60 24.97
N TRP A 344 -3.20 -33.58 24.41
CA TRP A 344 -1.77 -33.33 24.61
C TRP A 344 -1.46 -32.73 25.98
N GLY A 345 -2.47 -32.31 26.75
CA GLY A 345 -2.29 -31.60 28.01
C GLY A 345 -1.71 -30.20 27.80
N GLU A 346 -1.69 -29.41 28.87
CA GLU A 346 -0.96 -28.14 28.84
C GLU A 346 0.54 -28.42 28.87
N THR A 347 1.27 -28.03 27.83
CA THR A 347 2.72 -28.29 27.70
C THR A 347 3.58 -27.08 28.05
N LEU A 348 2.98 -25.88 28.08
CA LEU A 348 3.65 -24.61 28.39
C LEU A 348 3.38 -24.15 29.83
N VAL A 349 3.36 -25.07 30.79
CA VAL A 349 2.98 -24.78 32.19
C VAL A 349 3.93 -23.75 32.82
N GLY A 350 3.37 -22.61 33.24
CA GLY A 350 4.13 -21.52 33.88
C GLY A 350 4.96 -20.65 32.93
N MET A 351 4.91 -20.91 31.62
CA MET A 351 5.52 -20.05 30.62
C MET A 351 4.50 -19.05 30.10
N THR A 352 4.88 -17.77 30.14
CA THR A 352 4.07 -16.66 29.58
C THR A 352 4.80 -15.92 28.47
N ASN A 353 6.08 -16.23 28.24
CA ASN A 353 6.89 -15.62 27.19
C ASN A 353 7.76 -16.67 26.50
N ILE A 354 7.85 -16.61 25.17
CA ILE A 354 8.71 -17.43 24.34
C ILE A 354 9.73 -16.50 23.68
N SER A 355 10.99 -16.61 24.07
CA SER A 355 12.08 -15.79 23.54
C SER A 355 12.93 -16.48 22.47
N SER A 356 12.86 -17.81 22.38
CA SER A 356 13.54 -18.61 21.35
C SER A 356 12.99 -20.03 21.30
N GLY A 357 13.27 -20.75 20.20
CA GLY A 357 12.96 -22.17 20.05
C GLY A 357 13.75 -23.07 21.02
N ASP A 358 14.99 -22.71 21.36
CA ASP A 358 15.79 -23.43 22.37
C ASP A 358 15.15 -23.32 23.76
N TYR A 359 14.76 -22.10 24.16
CA TYR A 359 14.08 -21.88 25.44
C TYR A 359 12.76 -22.65 25.50
N LEU A 360 11.99 -22.63 24.42
CA LEU A 360 10.77 -23.41 24.28
C LEU A 360 11.04 -24.92 24.45
N TYR A 361 12.03 -25.47 23.74
CA TYR A 361 12.32 -26.90 23.77
C TYR A 361 12.85 -27.40 25.12
N GLU A 362 13.65 -26.58 25.83
CA GLU A 362 14.20 -26.92 27.14
C GLU A 362 13.16 -26.89 28.27
N ASN A 363 12.14 -26.03 28.16
CA ASN A 363 11.21 -25.75 29.25
C ASN A 363 9.80 -26.30 29.03
N ALA A 364 9.41 -26.61 27.79
CA ALA A 364 8.11 -27.19 27.49
C ALA A 364 8.06 -28.70 27.80
N GLU A 365 6.95 -29.16 28.37
CA GLU A 365 6.70 -30.59 28.51
C GLU A 365 6.38 -31.21 27.13
N ASN A 366 6.90 -32.39 26.84
CA ASN A 366 6.67 -33.09 25.56
C ASN A 366 7.02 -32.26 24.30
N ALA A 367 8.07 -31.44 24.35
CA ALA A 367 8.51 -30.60 23.24
C ALA A 367 8.79 -31.37 21.93
N ASP A 368 9.14 -32.66 22.03
CA ASP A 368 9.33 -33.56 20.87
C ASP A 368 8.07 -33.76 20.02
N SER A 369 6.87 -33.48 20.56
CA SER A 369 5.62 -33.56 19.81
C SER A 369 5.46 -32.43 18.78
N GLY A 370 6.18 -31.31 18.97
CA GLY A 370 5.99 -30.09 18.19
C GLY A 370 4.66 -29.38 18.50
N VAL A 371 3.87 -29.85 19.47
CA VAL A 371 2.59 -29.24 19.88
C VAL A 371 2.75 -28.58 21.25
N TYR A 372 2.53 -27.28 21.29
CA TYR A 372 2.78 -26.42 22.43
C TYR A 372 1.45 -25.78 22.89
N ILE A 373 0.93 -26.17 24.05
CA ILE A 373 -0.39 -25.77 24.53
C ILE A 373 -0.27 -24.94 25.81
N ARG A 374 -0.94 -23.79 25.84
CA ARG A 374 -1.06 -22.91 27.01
C ARG A 374 -2.52 -22.59 27.32
N LYS A 375 -2.88 -22.55 28.60
CA LYS A 375 -4.16 -21.98 29.07
C LYS A 375 -3.96 -20.57 29.63
N GLY A 376 -4.57 -19.58 28.98
CA GLY A 376 -4.32 -18.17 29.25
C GLY A 376 -3.18 -17.61 28.39
N ASP A 377 -2.83 -16.35 28.65
CA ASP A 377 -2.00 -15.54 27.75
C ASP A 377 -0.58 -16.08 27.55
N ILE A 378 -0.06 -15.84 26.34
CA ILE A 378 1.33 -16.07 25.99
C ILE A 378 1.85 -14.99 25.04
N THR A 379 3.11 -14.62 25.21
CA THR A 379 3.82 -13.70 24.33
C THR A 379 4.94 -14.43 23.59
N ILE A 380 5.11 -14.11 22.32
CA ILE A 380 6.27 -14.46 21.50
C ILE A 380 7.09 -13.17 21.32
N ASP A 381 8.24 -13.13 21.97
CA ASP A 381 9.15 -11.98 22.00
C ASP A 381 10.57 -12.48 21.70
N LEU A 382 10.77 -12.83 20.43
CA LEU A 382 11.97 -13.52 19.98
C LEU A 382 13.20 -12.62 20.04
N SER A 383 14.32 -13.16 20.51
CA SER A 383 15.60 -12.43 20.47
C SER A 383 16.16 -12.26 19.05
N ASP A 384 15.73 -13.13 18.13
CA ASP A 384 16.07 -13.12 16.70
C ASP A 384 14.87 -13.70 15.90
N PRO A 385 14.50 -13.14 14.74
CA PRO A 385 13.32 -13.58 13.98
C PRO A 385 13.33 -15.06 13.58
N THR A 386 14.52 -15.67 13.42
CA THR A 386 14.65 -17.08 13.04
C THR A 386 14.78 -18.02 14.24
N SER A 387 14.87 -17.49 15.45
CA SER A 387 15.17 -18.28 16.66
C SER A 387 14.10 -19.32 16.99
N LEU A 388 12.87 -19.20 16.49
CA LEU A 388 11.82 -20.21 16.66
C LEU A 388 12.10 -21.51 15.89
N ALA A 389 12.95 -21.46 14.86
CA ALA A 389 13.43 -22.63 14.12
C ALA A 389 14.44 -23.46 14.93
N ALA A 390 15.04 -22.91 15.99
CA ALA A 390 16.02 -23.62 16.81
C ALA A 390 15.35 -24.71 17.66
N ALA A 391 16.07 -25.82 17.84
CA ALA A 391 15.70 -27.03 18.60
C ALA A 391 14.32 -27.68 18.31
N GLY A 392 14.24 -28.96 18.65
CA GLY A 392 13.02 -29.75 18.48
C GLY A 392 12.57 -29.96 17.04
N PRO A 393 11.29 -30.31 16.84
CA PRO A 393 10.70 -30.48 15.51
C PRO A 393 10.72 -29.18 14.70
N ALA A 394 10.93 -29.29 13.38
CA ALA A 394 10.93 -28.13 12.48
C ALA A 394 9.50 -27.55 12.31
N ALA A 395 8.50 -28.43 12.27
CA ALA A 395 7.09 -28.07 12.28
C ALA A 395 6.59 -27.92 13.72
N LYS A 396 6.05 -26.75 14.06
CA LYS A 396 5.58 -26.44 15.42
C LYS A 396 4.17 -25.83 15.40
N THR A 397 3.33 -26.25 16.33
CA THR A 397 1.98 -25.73 16.53
C THR A 397 1.84 -25.19 17.95
N PHE A 398 1.42 -23.94 18.07
CA PHE A 398 1.11 -23.27 19.32
C PHE A 398 -0.41 -23.18 19.47
N VAL A 399 -0.94 -23.64 20.60
CA VAL A 399 -2.36 -23.61 20.91
C VAL A 399 -2.56 -22.84 22.21
N VAL A 400 -3.25 -21.71 22.14
CA VAL A 400 -3.59 -20.86 23.28
C VAL A 400 -5.08 -21.00 23.54
N ILE A 401 -5.46 -21.35 24.76
CA ILE A 401 -6.87 -21.59 25.13
C ILE A 401 -7.29 -20.61 26.22
N GLY A 402 -8.35 -19.85 25.97
CA GLY A 402 -8.94 -18.89 26.93
C GLY A 402 -7.98 -17.76 27.30
N GLY A 403 -7.15 -17.32 26.35
CA GLY A 403 -6.16 -16.25 26.52
C GLY A 403 -5.62 -15.78 25.18
N ASN A 404 -4.85 -14.70 25.20
CA ASN A 404 -4.34 -14.06 24.00
C ASN A 404 -2.93 -14.55 23.64
N LEU A 405 -2.65 -14.62 22.35
CA LEU A 405 -1.30 -14.71 21.82
C LEU A 405 -0.82 -13.30 21.45
N THR A 406 0.31 -12.85 21.96
CA THR A 406 0.94 -11.59 21.54
C THR A 406 2.23 -11.85 20.79
N ILE A 407 2.37 -11.36 19.55
CA ILE A 407 3.57 -11.46 18.73
C ILE A 407 4.23 -10.09 18.70
N LYS A 408 5.43 -9.97 19.29
CA LYS A 408 6.16 -8.69 19.45
C LYS A 408 7.28 -8.47 18.44
N LYS A 409 7.69 -9.54 17.76
CA LYS A 409 8.83 -9.55 16.85
C LYS A 409 8.51 -10.44 15.67
N ASP A 410 9.20 -10.18 14.56
CA ASP A 410 9.08 -10.97 13.35
C ASP A 410 9.32 -12.45 13.60
N ILE A 411 8.67 -13.28 12.79
CA ILE A 411 8.82 -14.73 12.82
C ILE A 411 9.21 -15.18 11.43
N HIS A 412 10.46 -15.61 11.26
CA HIS A 412 11.00 -16.06 9.99
C HIS A 412 11.22 -17.57 10.00
N ALA A 413 10.63 -18.28 9.05
CA ALA A 413 10.94 -19.67 8.77
C ALA A 413 12.30 -19.73 8.07
N LYS A 414 13.37 -20.00 8.85
CA LYS A 414 14.76 -19.97 8.41
C LYS A 414 14.96 -20.76 7.10
N ASN A 415 15.28 -20.04 6.01
CA ASN A 415 15.44 -20.60 4.67
C ASN A 415 16.73 -21.40 4.46
N ASP A 416 17.65 -21.43 5.43
CA ASP A 416 18.92 -22.18 5.29
C ASP A 416 18.69 -23.67 5.01
N ALA A 417 17.53 -24.23 5.41
CA ALA A 417 17.12 -25.60 5.07
C ALA A 417 16.84 -25.82 3.57
N LEU A 418 16.55 -24.76 2.81
CA LEU A 418 16.34 -24.79 1.36
C LEU A 418 17.63 -24.57 0.55
N SER A 419 18.73 -24.17 1.21
CA SER A 419 20.06 -24.14 0.58
C SER A 419 20.68 -25.55 0.46
N GLY A 420 20.11 -26.53 1.17
CA GLY A 420 20.31 -27.95 0.94
C GLY A 420 19.15 -28.55 0.16
N ASP A 421 19.43 -29.66 -0.53
CA ASP A 421 18.44 -30.53 -1.18
C ASP A 421 17.10 -30.57 -0.41
N ILE A 422 15.99 -30.15 -1.06
CA ILE A 422 14.58 -30.22 -0.60
C ILE A 422 14.12 -31.71 -0.48
N ILE A 423 15.01 -32.60 -0.06
CA ILE A 423 14.81 -34.04 -0.06
C ILE A 423 14.13 -34.51 1.24
N ASP A 424 14.17 -33.71 2.31
CA ASP A 424 13.59 -34.07 3.61
C ASP A 424 12.59 -33.01 4.10
N PRO A 425 11.29 -33.17 3.75
CA PRO A 425 10.24 -32.24 4.18
C PRO A 425 10.16 -32.08 5.69
N SER A 426 10.54 -33.09 6.49
CA SER A 426 10.47 -33.02 7.96
C SER A 426 11.38 -31.96 8.60
N LYS A 427 12.34 -31.41 7.84
CA LYS A 427 13.26 -30.36 8.27
C LYS A 427 12.85 -28.96 7.83
N VAL A 428 11.81 -28.84 7.00
CA VAL A 428 11.31 -27.54 6.54
C VAL A 428 10.61 -26.87 7.73
N PRO A 429 11.06 -25.69 8.19
CA PRO A 429 10.41 -25.01 9.29
C PRO A 429 9.01 -24.53 8.87
N SER A 430 8.02 -24.79 9.71
CA SER A 430 6.64 -24.36 9.52
C SER A 430 5.98 -24.14 10.88
N TYR A 431 5.14 -23.11 10.96
CA TYR A 431 4.54 -22.69 12.22
C TYR A 431 3.03 -22.57 12.09
N ALA A 432 2.33 -22.92 13.16
CA ALA A 432 0.91 -22.71 13.32
C ALA A 432 0.65 -22.07 14.68
N PHE A 433 -0.16 -21.03 14.72
CA PHE A 433 -0.57 -20.32 15.92
C PHE A 433 -2.07 -20.34 15.98
N ILE A 434 -2.61 -21.04 16.96
CA ILE A 434 -4.03 -21.31 17.11
C ILE A 434 -4.46 -20.75 18.46
N VAL A 435 -5.39 -19.80 18.44
CA VAL A 435 -5.96 -19.18 19.63
C VAL A 435 -7.44 -19.50 19.67
N ILE A 436 -7.88 -20.11 20.76
CA ILE A 436 -9.26 -20.53 21.02
C ILE A 436 -9.77 -19.70 22.20
N ASP A 437 -10.90 -19.03 22.00
CA ASP A 437 -11.52 -18.14 23.00
C ASP A 437 -10.55 -17.05 23.49
N GLY A 438 -9.76 -16.50 22.56
CA GLY A 438 -8.88 -15.36 22.75
C GLY A 438 -8.53 -14.69 21.43
N ASN A 439 -7.60 -13.73 21.47
CA ASN A 439 -7.18 -12.97 20.30
C ASN A 439 -5.69 -13.21 19.97
N ILE A 440 -5.35 -13.06 18.69
CA ILE A 440 -3.96 -12.88 18.26
C ILE A 440 -3.71 -11.37 18.21
N ILE A 441 -2.67 -10.92 18.91
CA ILE A 441 -2.28 -9.52 19.02
C ILE A 441 -0.92 -9.35 18.35
N ILE A 442 -0.82 -8.56 17.30
CA ILE A 442 0.41 -8.36 16.52
C ILE A 442 0.93 -6.94 16.78
N ASP A 443 2.16 -6.81 17.28
CA ASP A 443 2.76 -5.51 17.57
C ASP A 443 2.99 -4.70 16.28
N ASN A 444 2.91 -3.37 16.37
CA ASN A 444 3.00 -2.48 15.21
C ASN A 444 4.38 -2.53 14.55
N ASP A 445 5.42 -2.94 15.29
CA ASP A 445 6.79 -3.13 14.79
C ASP A 445 7.01 -4.48 14.10
N VAL A 446 6.01 -5.37 14.07
CA VAL A 446 6.13 -6.64 13.34
C VAL A 446 5.89 -6.37 11.86
N GLU A 447 6.87 -6.70 11.04
CA GLU A 447 6.85 -6.55 9.59
C GLU A 447 6.61 -7.88 8.88
N ARG A 448 6.94 -9.01 9.52
CA ARG A 448 6.82 -10.33 8.90
C ARG A 448 6.48 -11.47 9.84
N ILE A 449 5.54 -12.31 9.42
CA ILE A 449 5.19 -13.56 10.10
C ILE A 449 5.11 -14.69 9.08
N ASP A 450 5.99 -15.68 9.20
CA ASP A 450 5.89 -16.93 8.46
C ASP A 450 5.07 -17.92 9.30
N GLY A 451 3.90 -18.35 8.84
CA GLY A 451 3.07 -19.33 9.55
C GLY A 451 1.58 -19.18 9.32
N VAL A 452 0.83 -20.17 9.81
CA VAL A 452 -0.63 -20.15 9.87
C VAL A 452 -1.07 -19.48 11.17
N LEU A 453 -1.89 -18.45 11.06
CA LEU A 453 -2.47 -17.72 12.17
C LEU A 453 -3.97 -18.04 12.21
N MET A 454 -4.47 -18.51 13.35
CA MET A 454 -5.87 -18.88 13.53
C MET A 454 -6.35 -18.37 14.89
N ALA A 455 -7.32 -17.45 14.89
CA ALA A 455 -8.03 -16.99 16.07
C ALA A 455 -9.51 -17.38 15.92
N VAL A 456 -10.03 -18.16 16.87
CA VAL A 456 -11.39 -18.72 16.79
C VAL A 456 -12.07 -18.53 18.14
N SER A 457 -13.34 -18.14 18.08
CA SER A 457 -14.22 -18.10 19.24
C SER A 457 -15.24 -19.23 19.19
N VAL A 458 -15.45 -19.91 20.32
CA VAL A 458 -16.45 -20.98 20.44
C VAL A 458 -17.80 -20.44 20.94
N ASP A 459 -17.78 -19.40 21.78
CA ASP A 459 -18.96 -18.98 22.56
C ASP A 459 -19.23 -17.45 22.58
N ASP A 460 -18.34 -16.58 22.08
CA ASP A 460 -18.52 -15.11 22.16
C ASP A 460 -18.06 -14.31 20.93
N ALA A 461 -18.57 -13.09 20.75
CA ALA A 461 -18.16 -12.21 19.64
C ALA A 461 -16.93 -11.32 19.99
N THR A 462 -16.33 -11.51 21.18
CA THR A 462 -15.25 -10.64 21.69
C THR A 462 -13.87 -11.24 21.54
N SER A 463 -13.80 -12.55 21.27
CA SER A 463 -12.59 -13.29 20.95
C SER A 463 -12.58 -13.73 19.49
N GLY A 464 -11.53 -14.43 19.06
CA GLY A 464 -11.36 -14.85 17.66
C GLY A 464 -10.88 -13.75 16.74
N LYS A 465 -10.38 -12.64 17.29
CA LYS A 465 -9.86 -11.51 16.52
C LYS A 465 -8.34 -11.59 16.35
N ILE A 466 -7.86 -11.05 15.24
CA ILE A 466 -6.46 -10.78 14.97
C ILE A 466 -6.34 -9.27 14.89
N ILE A 467 -5.69 -8.67 15.89
CA ILE A 467 -5.68 -7.22 16.11
C ILE A 467 -4.25 -6.69 16.22
N PRO A 468 -3.99 -5.44 15.80
CA PRO A 468 -2.72 -4.80 16.04
C PRO A 468 -2.64 -4.28 17.48
N THR A 469 -1.42 -4.04 17.98
CA THR A 469 -1.18 -3.33 19.25
C THR A 469 -0.10 -2.29 19.08
N GLY A 470 -0.19 -1.20 19.83
CA GLY A 470 0.79 -0.11 19.78
C GLY A 470 0.21 1.18 20.34
N THR A 471 1.07 2.19 20.46
CA THR A 471 0.64 3.58 20.69
C THR A 471 1.53 4.50 19.85
N PRO A 472 1.02 5.13 18.78
CA PRO A 472 -0.37 5.08 18.31
C PRO A 472 -0.82 3.68 17.87
N LEU A 473 -2.13 3.43 17.90
CA LEU A 473 -2.71 2.15 17.46
C LEU A 473 -2.57 2.01 15.93
N GLU A 474 -2.66 3.12 15.21
CA GLU A 474 -2.39 3.21 13.78
C GLU A 474 -0.89 3.15 13.49
N THR A 475 -0.51 2.45 12.42
CA THR A 475 0.89 2.35 11.97
C THR A 475 0.99 2.35 10.44
N SER A 476 2.05 2.96 9.92
CA SER A 476 2.45 2.89 8.51
C SER A 476 3.32 1.65 8.20
N ASN A 477 3.72 0.87 9.21
CA ASN A 477 4.54 -0.32 9.00
C ASN A 477 3.72 -1.41 8.28
N LEU A 478 4.29 -1.92 7.19
CA LEU A 478 3.72 -3.01 6.41
C LEU A 478 3.79 -4.33 7.19
N LEU A 479 2.87 -5.25 6.93
CA LEU A 479 2.90 -6.62 7.47
C LEU A 479 2.85 -7.64 6.35
N ILE A 480 3.82 -8.54 6.27
CA ILE A 480 3.80 -9.67 5.34
C ILE A 480 3.58 -10.97 6.13
N ILE A 481 2.47 -11.64 5.87
CA ILE A 481 2.17 -12.97 6.42
C ILE A 481 2.41 -14.01 5.33
N ASN A 482 3.47 -14.81 5.46
CA ASN A 482 3.70 -15.96 4.59
C ASN A 482 3.05 -17.20 5.21
N GLY A 483 1.82 -17.49 4.82
CA GLY A 483 1.04 -18.61 5.35
C GLY A 483 -0.45 -18.45 5.10
N SER A 484 -1.25 -18.52 6.16
CA SER A 484 -2.72 -18.43 6.08
C SER A 484 -3.28 -17.76 7.33
N LEU A 485 -4.43 -17.11 7.19
CA LEU A 485 -5.00 -16.24 8.23
C LEU A 485 -6.48 -16.58 8.43
N PHE A 486 -6.83 -17.06 9.63
CA PHE A 486 -8.19 -17.44 10.01
C PHE A 486 -8.64 -16.66 11.25
N GLY A 487 -9.78 -15.99 11.19
CA GLY A 487 -10.34 -15.21 12.30
C GLY A 487 -10.79 -13.82 11.85
N ASP A 488 -11.27 -13.00 12.79
CA ASP A 488 -11.69 -11.63 12.51
C ASP A 488 -10.47 -10.69 12.41
N VAL A 489 -10.16 -10.28 11.19
CA VAL A 489 -8.98 -9.47 10.85
C VAL A 489 -9.31 -8.00 10.61
N TYR A 490 -10.56 -7.56 10.82
CA TYR A 490 -11.00 -6.20 10.50
C TYR A 490 -10.11 -5.13 11.13
N ASP A 491 -9.86 -5.25 12.44
CA ASP A 491 -9.03 -4.29 13.17
C ASP A 491 -7.56 -4.31 12.69
N LEU A 492 -7.04 -5.45 12.23
CA LEU A 492 -5.68 -5.53 11.67
C LEU A 492 -5.52 -4.66 10.43
N PHE A 493 -6.45 -4.77 9.47
CA PHE A 493 -6.43 -3.96 8.26
C PHE A 493 -6.79 -2.50 8.53
N LYS A 494 -7.73 -2.25 9.45
CA LYS A 494 -8.16 -0.89 9.80
C LYS A 494 -7.01 -0.01 10.34
N TYR A 495 -6.19 -0.57 11.24
CA TYR A 495 -5.15 0.21 11.91
C TYR A 495 -3.76 0.09 11.25
N ARG A 496 -3.53 -0.85 10.31
CA ARG A 496 -2.34 -0.85 9.46
C ARG A 496 -2.62 -0.12 8.15
N GLN A 497 -2.08 1.09 8.03
CA GLN A 497 -2.39 2.04 6.94
C GLN A 497 -1.20 2.31 6.00
N GLY A 498 -0.12 1.54 6.13
CA GLY A 498 1.04 1.65 5.24
C GLY A 498 0.69 1.32 3.78
N VAL A 499 1.28 2.04 2.83
CA VAL A 499 1.16 1.72 1.41
C VAL A 499 2.45 1.06 0.95
N GLY A 500 2.35 -0.16 0.42
CA GLY A 500 3.52 -0.91 -0.06
C GLY A 500 3.83 -0.66 -1.53
N ASP A 501 4.94 -1.22 -2.00
CA ASP A 501 5.36 -1.12 -3.40
C ASP A 501 4.48 -2.01 -4.30
N PRO A 502 3.69 -1.41 -5.23
CA PRO A 502 2.80 -2.17 -6.11
C PRO A 502 3.56 -3.07 -7.09
N THR A 503 4.85 -2.84 -7.33
CA THR A 503 5.69 -3.69 -8.19
C THR A 503 6.15 -4.97 -7.48
N LYS A 504 6.06 -5.01 -6.15
CA LYS A 504 6.47 -6.13 -5.29
C LYS A 504 5.30 -6.94 -4.70
N ASP A 505 4.08 -6.62 -5.12
CA ASP A 505 2.83 -7.13 -4.53
C ASP A 505 2.78 -6.88 -3.01
N GLU A 506 3.06 -5.65 -2.58
CA GLU A 506 3.06 -5.24 -1.16
C GLU A 506 1.92 -4.25 -0.88
N GLY A 507 1.08 -4.57 0.10
CA GLY A 507 0.08 -3.69 0.71
C GLY A 507 0.28 -3.56 2.22
N SER A 508 -0.59 -2.79 2.89
CA SER A 508 -0.51 -2.55 4.35
C SER A 508 -0.45 -3.84 5.17
N VAL A 509 -1.23 -4.84 4.76
CA VAL A 509 -1.15 -6.22 5.20
C VAL A 509 -1.20 -7.10 3.96
N THR A 510 -0.13 -7.84 3.73
CA THR A 510 0.06 -8.73 2.58
C THR A 510 0.06 -10.16 3.05
N ILE A 511 -0.81 -11.00 2.50
CA ILE A 511 -0.89 -12.43 2.85
C ILE A 511 -0.47 -13.24 1.63
N LYS A 512 0.61 -14.02 1.76
CA LYS A 512 1.16 -14.86 0.69
C LYS A 512 1.08 -16.32 1.13
N TYR A 513 0.54 -17.20 0.30
CA TYR A 513 0.56 -18.63 0.61
C TYR A 513 2.00 -19.16 0.70
N ASP A 514 2.31 -19.86 1.79
CA ASP A 514 3.62 -20.52 1.96
C ASP A 514 3.48 -22.05 1.81
N GLU A 515 4.05 -22.59 0.72
CA GLU A 515 4.10 -24.03 0.45
C GLU A 515 4.78 -24.84 1.55
N LYS A 516 5.62 -24.23 2.39
CA LYS A 516 6.27 -24.92 3.53
C LYS A 516 5.24 -25.55 4.47
N VAL A 517 4.06 -24.95 4.61
CA VAL A 517 2.95 -25.50 5.41
C VAL A 517 2.42 -26.80 4.82
N LEU A 518 2.51 -27.00 3.50
CA LEU A 518 2.17 -28.28 2.87
C LEU A 518 3.29 -29.30 2.98
N LEU A 519 4.54 -28.85 2.79
CA LEU A 519 5.71 -29.73 2.82
C LEU A 519 5.91 -30.33 4.20
N ASN A 520 5.71 -29.55 5.26
CA ASN A 520 5.83 -30.00 6.64
C ASN A 520 4.67 -29.47 7.47
N THR A 521 3.47 -30.00 7.28
CA THR A 521 2.29 -29.48 7.96
C THR A 521 2.45 -29.47 9.49
N PRO A 522 2.30 -28.30 10.15
CA PRO A 522 2.34 -28.20 11.60
C PRO A 522 1.43 -29.23 12.28
N PRO A 523 1.92 -29.97 13.27
CA PRO A 523 1.17 -31.06 13.87
C PRO A 523 -0.14 -30.55 14.50
N GLY A 524 -1.26 -31.20 14.19
CA GLY A 524 -2.57 -30.80 14.68
C GLY A 524 -3.34 -29.84 13.76
N ILE A 525 -2.72 -29.17 12.78
CA ILE A 525 -3.46 -28.40 11.77
C ILE A 525 -4.36 -29.29 10.93
N SER A 526 -3.86 -30.44 10.47
CA SER A 526 -4.63 -31.37 9.63
C SER A 526 -5.83 -31.99 10.34
N ASP A 527 -5.86 -31.92 11.68
CA ASP A 527 -6.99 -32.34 12.49
C ASP A 527 -8.07 -31.25 12.59
N LEU A 528 -7.76 -30.00 12.21
CA LEU A 528 -8.63 -28.83 12.33
C LEU A 528 -9.10 -28.30 10.97
N VAL A 529 -8.24 -28.36 9.96
CA VAL A 529 -8.50 -27.94 8.59
C VAL A 529 -8.15 -29.09 7.66
N ASP A 530 -9.08 -29.51 6.81
CA ASP A 530 -8.82 -30.55 5.81
C ASP A 530 -7.98 -30.00 4.65
N VAL A 531 -6.67 -29.91 4.88
CA VAL A 531 -5.67 -29.41 3.92
C VAL A 531 -5.63 -30.26 2.63
N ALA A 532 -6.22 -31.46 2.59
CA ALA A 532 -6.25 -32.27 1.37
C ALA A 532 -7.38 -31.88 0.41
N THR A 533 -8.42 -31.20 0.90
CA THR A 533 -9.56 -30.75 0.06
C THR A 533 -9.32 -29.45 -0.70
N THR A 534 -8.26 -28.69 -0.39
CA THR A 534 -7.80 -27.54 -1.19
C THR A 534 -7.16 -27.94 -2.52
N LEU A 535 -6.78 -29.22 -2.69
CA LEU A 535 -6.16 -29.75 -3.89
C LEU A 535 -7.20 -30.43 -4.80
N VAL A 536 -8.17 -29.68 -5.28
CA VAL A 536 -8.89 -30.07 -6.51
C VAL A 536 -8.71 -28.93 -7.53
N PRO A 537 -7.95 -29.15 -8.62
CA PRO A 537 -7.76 -28.17 -9.68
C PRO A 537 -9.04 -27.89 -10.47
#